data_AF-A0A2P6V082-F1
#
_entry.id   AF-A0A2P6V082-F1
#
_cell.length_a   1.000
_cell.length_b   1.000
_cell.length_c   1.000
_cell.angle_alpha   90.00
_cell.angle_beta   90.00
_cell.angle_gamma   90.00
#
_symmetry.space_group_name_H-M   'P 1'
#
loop_
_entity.id
_entity.type
_entity.pdbx_description
1 polymer ?
#
loop_
_entity_poly.entity_id
_entity_poly.type
_entity_poly.pdbx_seq_one_letter_code
_entity_poly.pdbx_strand_id
1 'polypeptide(L)'
;MRLGDGTGEGVIAAYYGIRGWPMMLPSSERGVFLKKLHGIKVRILREMTAKGEVPLRPGVDAFLDDALADGASVAVVAGTASVADDGFVSSAMLNLGPNRAFKLRVVTMGGGSTDGGQQEEAAPSSAPDDDNPFANFEAQASAQRPRRDGVQAVQARAKSQAAKEFVRMYNLQKASGMGLEVDPKILSAAERAGRLTPSVMAALAATLGSPLNKTVVVAGGHSIMEAGKSVGMLTLGVPPSVAMRGGFSAADAIFDGFGAGGGLTWRKARLILDKRNEKAAQ
;
A
#
# COMPACT_ATOMS: atom_id res chain seq x y z
N MET A 1 27.12 -6.74 -9.22
CA MET A 1 27.10 -5.26 -9.20
C MET A 1 25.66 -4.81 -9.30
N ARG A 2 25.09 -4.16 -8.26
CA ARG A 2 23.78 -3.50 -8.40
C ARG A 2 24.00 -2.25 -9.25
N LEU A 3 23.49 -2.24 -10.48
CA LEU A 3 23.65 -1.11 -11.41
C LEU A 3 22.75 0.09 -11.06
N GLY A 4 21.75 -0.11 -10.19
CA GLY A 4 20.87 0.95 -9.70
C GLY A 4 20.67 0.87 -8.18
N ASP A 5 20.41 2.02 -7.57
CA ASP A 5 20.14 2.24 -6.14
C ASP A 5 18.67 1.97 -5.74
N GLY A 6 17.83 1.60 -6.72
CA GLY A 6 16.40 1.37 -6.54
C GLY A 6 15.53 2.63 -6.68
N THR A 7 16.13 3.80 -6.85
CA THR A 7 15.42 5.06 -7.12
C THR A 7 14.96 5.11 -8.58
N GLY A 8 13.98 5.99 -8.87
CA GLY A 8 13.58 6.23 -10.26
C GLY A 8 14.73 6.70 -11.15
N GLU A 9 15.64 7.51 -10.58
CA GLU A 9 16.82 8.05 -11.27
C GLU A 9 17.90 6.97 -11.45
N GLY A 10 18.15 6.15 -10.44
CA GLY A 10 19.12 5.07 -10.49
C GLY A 10 18.74 3.94 -11.43
N VAL A 11 17.44 3.67 -11.62
CA VAL A 11 16.98 2.73 -12.67
C VAL A 11 17.30 3.28 -14.07
N ILE A 12 17.09 4.58 -14.29
CA ILE A 12 17.44 5.24 -15.55
C ILE A 12 18.97 5.26 -15.74
N ALA A 13 19.73 5.55 -14.69
CA ALA A 13 21.18 5.53 -14.71
C ALA A 13 21.72 4.13 -15.05
N ALA A 14 21.15 3.08 -14.44
CA ALA A 14 21.48 1.69 -14.73
C ALA A 14 21.26 1.35 -16.21
N TYR A 15 20.13 1.78 -16.78
CA TYR A 15 19.82 1.56 -18.19
C TYR A 15 20.89 2.16 -19.11
N TYR A 16 21.24 3.44 -18.92
CA TYR A 16 22.27 4.10 -19.73
C TYR A 16 23.68 3.59 -19.41
N GLY A 17 23.93 3.08 -18.21
CA GLY A 17 25.16 2.38 -17.86
C GLY A 17 25.37 1.10 -18.68
N ILE A 18 24.29 0.36 -18.97
CA ILE A 18 24.33 -0.88 -19.76
C ILE A 18 24.31 -0.58 -21.27
N ARG A 19 23.45 0.34 -21.70
CA ARG A 19 23.18 0.60 -23.13
C ARG A 19 24.05 1.68 -23.74
N GLY A 20 24.81 2.41 -22.92
CA GLY A 20 25.57 3.58 -23.32
C GLY A 20 24.79 4.87 -23.11
N TRP A 21 25.50 5.91 -22.69
CA TRP A 21 24.94 7.25 -22.53
C TRP A 21 24.81 7.97 -23.88
N PRO A 22 23.85 8.90 -24.03
CA PRO A 22 23.75 9.74 -25.23
C PRO A 22 25.08 10.45 -25.51
N MET A 23 25.57 10.37 -26.76
CA MET A 23 26.90 10.88 -27.13
C MET A 23 27.10 12.37 -26.82
N MET A 24 26.03 13.16 -26.86
CA MET A 24 26.07 14.60 -26.60
C MET A 24 25.85 14.97 -25.13
N LEU A 25 25.73 14.02 -24.21
CA LEU A 25 25.49 14.30 -22.80
C LEU A 25 26.80 14.20 -21.99
N PRO A 26 27.37 15.34 -21.54
CA PRO A 26 28.58 15.34 -20.72
C PRO A 26 28.36 14.60 -19.40
N SER A 27 29.41 13.95 -18.89
CA SER A 27 29.34 13.21 -17.62
C SER A 27 28.91 14.08 -16.44
N SER A 28 29.28 15.37 -16.43
CA SER A 28 28.89 16.35 -15.41
C SER A 28 27.39 16.66 -15.39
N GLU A 29 26.69 16.49 -16.51
CA GLU A 29 25.27 16.85 -16.65
C GLU A 29 24.31 15.67 -16.43
N ARG A 30 24.85 14.44 -16.34
CA ARG A 30 24.06 13.21 -16.20
C ARG A 30 23.10 13.27 -15.01
N GLY A 31 23.51 13.82 -13.87
CA GLY A 31 22.64 13.93 -12.69
C GLY A 31 21.42 14.83 -12.93
N VAL A 32 21.60 15.99 -13.57
CA VAL A 32 20.50 16.91 -13.91
C VAL A 32 19.59 16.29 -14.96
N PHE A 33 20.18 15.62 -15.96
CA PHE A 33 19.45 14.88 -16.98
C PHE A 33 18.54 13.80 -16.38
N LEU A 34 19.07 12.98 -15.45
CA LEU A 34 18.30 11.92 -14.77
C LEU A 34 17.11 12.50 -14.01
N LYS A 35 17.33 13.55 -13.20
CA LYS A 35 16.27 14.25 -12.46
C LYS A 35 15.19 14.79 -13.39
N LYS A 36 15.57 15.45 -14.48
CA LYS A 36 14.64 16.02 -15.46
C LYS A 36 13.84 14.92 -16.16
N LEU A 37 14.49 13.83 -16.59
CA LEU A 37 13.82 12.73 -17.28
C LEU A 37 12.85 12.00 -16.35
N HIS A 38 13.28 11.72 -15.11
CA HIS A 38 12.42 11.14 -14.08
C HIS A 38 11.22 12.05 -13.77
N GLY A 39 11.44 13.36 -13.62
CA GLY A 39 10.38 14.34 -13.40
C GLY A 39 9.35 14.38 -14.54
N ILE A 40 9.82 14.39 -15.80
CA ILE A 40 8.93 14.32 -16.98
C ILE A 40 8.11 13.02 -16.96
N LYS A 41 8.74 11.88 -16.70
CA LYS A 41 8.05 10.58 -16.60
C LYS A 41 6.98 10.58 -15.52
N VAL A 42 7.26 11.11 -14.33
CA VAL A 42 6.27 11.22 -13.25
C VAL A 42 5.12 12.13 -13.64
N ARG A 43 5.39 13.28 -14.26
CA ARG A 43 4.36 14.20 -14.74
C ARG A 43 3.44 13.56 -15.77
N ILE A 44 4.01 12.95 -16.82
CA ILE A 44 3.22 12.27 -17.86
C ILE A 44 2.38 11.15 -17.24
N LEU A 45 2.95 10.36 -16.33
CA LEU A 45 2.22 9.30 -15.64
C LEU A 45 1.02 9.85 -14.86
N ARG A 46 1.16 10.99 -14.18
CA ARG A 46 0.05 11.65 -13.47
C ARG A 46 -1.04 12.16 -14.42
N GLU A 47 -0.64 12.73 -15.56
CA GLU A 47 -1.59 13.15 -16.59
C GLU A 47 -2.37 11.94 -17.14
N MET A 48 -1.69 10.81 -17.39
CA MET A 48 -2.33 9.57 -17.83
C MET A 48 -3.30 9.01 -16.77
N THR A 49 -2.90 8.98 -15.49
CA THR A 49 -3.78 8.46 -14.43
C THR A 49 -5.02 9.34 -14.23
N ALA A 50 -4.87 10.66 -14.30
CA ALA A 50 -5.97 11.62 -14.21
C ALA A 50 -6.98 11.46 -15.36
N LYS A 51 -6.52 11.12 -16.57
CA LYS A 51 -7.37 10.89 -17.75
C LYS A 51 -7.94 9.47 -17.83
N GLY A 52 -7.54 8.57 -16.94
CA GLY A 52 -7.94 7.16 -17.01
C GLY A 52 -7.23 6.36 -18.11
N GLU A 53 -6.13 6.87 -18.67
CA GLU A 53 -5.39 6.21 -19.77
C GLU A 53 -4.54 5.01 -19.32
N VAL A 54 -4.51 4.73 -18.01
CA VAL A 54 -3.89 3.53 -17.44
C VAL A 54 -4.97 2.45 -17.30
N PRO A 55 -5.03 1.46 -18.21
CA PRO A 55 -6.12 0.50 -18.23
C PRO A 55 -6.03 -0.50 -17.07
N LEU A 56 -7.18 -1.08 -16.72
CA LEU A 56 -7.21 -2.27 -15.88
C LEU A 56 -6.51 -3.44 -16.59
N ARG A 57 -6.03 -4.40 -15.80
CA ARG A 57 -5.53 -5.64 -16.39
C ARG A 57 -6.69 -6.37 -17.09
N PRO A 58 -6.46 -6.96 -18.27
CA PRO A 58 -7.49 -7.70 -18.98
C PRO A 58 -8.14 -8.76 -18.09
N GLY A 59 -9.48 -8.80 -18.06
CA GLY A 59 -10.27 -9.77 -17.31
C GLY A 59 -10.55 -9.43 -15.85
N VAL A 60 -10.04 -8.30 -15.32
CA VAL A 60 -10.34 -7.85 -13.95
C VAL A 60 -11.80 -7.43 -13.79
N ASP A 61 -12.33 -6.75 -14.80
CA ASP A 61 -13.74 -6.35 -14.88
C ASP A 61 -14.67 -7.56 -14.79
N ALA A 62 -14.45 -8.58 -15.63
CA ALA A 62 -15.23 -9.82 -15.61
C ALA A 62 -15.09 -10.57 -14.27
N PHE A 63 -13.86 -10.63 -13.72
CA PHE A 63 -13.61 -11.25 -12.41
C PHE A 63 -14.40 -10.56 -11.29
N LEU A 64 -14.46 -9.22 -11.31
CA LEU A 64 -15.20 -8.44 -10.32
C LEU A 64 -16.71 -8.57 -10.52
N ASP A 65 -17.19 -8.58 -11.76
CA ASP A 65 -18.61 -8.75 -12.06
C ASP A 65 -19.13 -10.10 -11.58
N ASP A 66 -18.39 -11.18 -11.84
CA ASP A 66 -18.72 -12.52 -11.35
C ASP A 66 -18.75 -12.57 -9.81
N ALA A 67 -17.78 -11.91 -9.15
CA ALA A 67 -17.72 -11.85 -7.69
C ALA A 67 -18.90 -11.08 -7.09
N LEU A 68 -19.23 -9.92 -7.66
CA LEU A 68 -20.33 -9.08 -7.22
C LEU A 68 -21.69 -9.74 -7.49
N ALA A 69 -21.83 -10.46 -8.61
CA ALA A 69 -23.04 -11.22 -8.94
C ALA A 69 -23.28 -12.39 -7.97
N ASP A 70 -22.21 -13.00 -7.47
CA ASP A 70 -22.26 -14.06 -6.46
C ASP A 70 -22.43 -13.51 -5.02
N GLY A 71 -22.57 -12.18 -4.87
CA GLY A 71 -22.79 -11.52 -3.58
C GLY A 71 -21.53 -11.34 -2.73
N ALA A 72 -20.33 -11.44 -3.30
CA ALA A 72 -19.09 -11.24 -2.57
C ALA A 72 -18.85 -9.75 -2.25
N SER A 73 -18.46 -9.47 -1.00
CA SER A 73 -17.94 -8.16 -0.60
C SER A 73 -16.52 -7.97 -1.11
N VAL A 74 -16.27 -6.92 -1.90
CA VAL A 74 -14.96 -6.68 -2.52
C VAL A 74 -14.33 -5.37 -2.01
N ALA A 75 -13.03 -5.42 -1.70
CA ALA A 75 -12.23 -4.24 -1.37
C ALA A 75 -10.98 -4.12 -2.25
N VAL A 76 -10.63 -2.89 -2.58
CA VAL A 76 -9.38 -2.52 -3.26
C VAL A 76 -8.44 -1.92 -2.23
N VAL A 77 -7.31 -2.60 -1.99
CA VAL A 77 -6.32 -2.18 -0.98
C VAL A 77 -5.08 -1.62 -1.66
N ALA A 78 -4.93 -0.30 -1.60
CA ALA A 78 -3.79 0.42 -2.14
C ALA A 78 -2.71 0.60 -1.05
N GLY A 79 -1.82 -0.39 -0.94
CA GLY A 79 -0.82 -0.41 0.14
C GLY A 79 0.65 -0.41 -0.30
N THR A 80 0.99 -0.78 -1.54
CA THR A 80 2.40 -1.00 -1.92
C THR A 80 2.93 -0.03 -2.98
N ALA A 81 2.13 0.37 -3.97
CA ALA A 81 2.65 1.09 -5.15
C ALA A 81 1.94 2.40 -5.52
N SER A 82 0.91 2.83 -4.80
CA SER A 82 0.24 4.12 -5.05
C SER A 82 0.33 5.00 -3.82
N VAL A 83 0.86 6.22 -3.97
CA VAL A 83 0.46 7.33 -3.11
C VAL A 83 -0.80 7.97 -3.68
N ALA A 84 -1.56 8.71 -2.86
CA ALA A 84 -2.75 9.44 -3.33
C ALA A 84 -2.40 10.34 -4.53
N ASP A 85 -1.25 11.01 -4.47
CA ASP A 85 -0.72 11.90 -5.50
C ASP A 85 -0.41 11.24 -6.85
N ASP A 86 -0.28 9.90 -6.89
CA ASP A 86 -0.02 9.19 -8.15
C ASP A 86 -1.32 8.89 -8.92
N GLY A 87 -2.48 8.99 -8.26
CA GLY A 87 -3.79 8.87 -8.89
C GLY A 87 -4.17 7.48 -9.39
N PHE A 88 -3.39 6.43 -9.14
CA PHE A 88 -3.68 5.08 -9.64
C PHE A 88 -5.00 4.51 -9.13
N VAL A 89 -5.34 4.74 -7.86
CA VAL A 89 -6.61 4.26 -7.28
C VAL A 89 -7.78 4.95 -7.97
N SER A 90 -7.71 6.27 -8.11
CA SER A 90 -8.72 7.06 -8.83
C SER A 90 -8.85 6.62 -10.28
N SER A 91 -7.71 6.42 -10.97
CA SER A 91 -7.67 5.91 -12.35
C SER A 91 -8.30 4.53 -12.48
N ALA A 92 -8.04 3.63 -11.53
CA ALA A 92 -8.68 2.31 -11.50
C ALA A 92 -10.19 2.41 -11.29
N MET A 93 -10.65 3.30 -10.39
CA MET A 93 -12.08 3.51 -10.16
C MET A 93 -12.77 4.11 -11.40
N LEU A 94 -12.12 5.05 -12.10
CA LEU A 94 -12.61 5.60 -13.36
C LEU A 94 -12.78 4.50 -14.41
N ASN A 95 -11.77 3.64 -14.58
CA ASN A 95 -11.81 2.55 -15.56
C ASN A 95 -12.79 1.43 -15.22
N LEU A 96 -13.08 1.20 -13.93
CA LEU A 96 -14.12 0.26 -13.50
C LEU A 96 -15.54 0.77 -13.82
N GLY A 97 -15.69 2.08 -13.94
CA GLY A 97 -16.95 2.76 -14.10
C GLY A 97 -17.72 2.93 -12.78
N PRO A 98 -18.68 3.88 -12.73
CA PRO A 98 -19.35 4.29 -11.49
C PRO A 98 -20.13 3.16 -10.82
N ASN A 99 -20.80 2.31 -11.60
CA ASN A 99 -21.62 1.21 -11.09
C ASN A 99 -20.82 0.17 -10.31
N ARG A 100 -19.60 -0.13 -10.75
CA ARG A 100 -18.71 -1.07 -10.07
C ARG A 100 -18.04 -0.38 -8.89
N ALA A 101 -17.44 0.79 -9.13
CA ALA A 101 -16.71 1.53 -8.10
C ALA A 101 -17.56 1.78 -6.84
N PHE A 102 -18.86 2.09 -7.00
CA PHE A 102 -19.78 2.28 -5.87
C PHE A 102 -19.97 1.03 -4.98
N LYS A 103 -19.82 -0.16 -5.55
CA LYS A 103 -19.96 -1.44 -4.84
C LYS A 103 -18.65 -1.90 -4.17
N LEU A 104 -17.53 -1.23 -4.47
CA LEU A 104 -16.22 -1.59 -3.94
C LEU A 104 -15.86 -0.71 -2.75
N ARG A 105 -15.22 -1.31 -1.73
CA ARG A 105 -14.58 -0.53 -0.67
C ARG A 105 -13.14 -0.22 -1.04
N VAL A 106 -12.79 1.05 -1.11
CA VAL A 106 -11.40 1.48 -1.34
C VAL A 106 -10.71 1.72 -0.01
N VAL A 107 -9.51 1.18 0.15
CA VAL A 107 -8.68 1.33 1.35
C VAL A 107 -7.28 1.78 0.93
N THR A 108 -6.87 2.96 1.40
CA THR A 108 -5.56 3.56 1.08
C THR A 108 -4.69 3.65 2.32
N MET A 109 -3.45 3.15 2.25
CA MET A 109 -2.51 3.18 3.38
C MET A 109 -1.59 4.41 3.29
N GLY A 110 -2.14 5.59 3.55
CA GLY A 110 -1.37 6.84 3.57
C GLY A 110 -2.25 8.07 3.40
N GLY A 111 -2.31 8.90 4.44
CA GLY A 111 -3.05 10.16 4.45
C GLY A 111 -4.34 10.05 5.27
N GLY A 112 -4.26 10.42 6.55
CA GLY A 112 -5.46 10.83 7.26
C GLY A 112 -5.95 12.13 6.64
N SER A 113 -7.03 12.04 5.87
CA SER A 113 -7.95 13.13 5.54
C SER A 113 -9.20 12.46 4.98
N THR A 114 -10.03 11.89 5.87
CA THR A 114 -11.47 11.86 5.61
C THR A 114 -11.92 13.31 5.68
N ASP A 115 -11.92 13.97 4.52
CA ASP A 115 -12.65 15.21 4.30
C ASP A 115 -14.14 14.88 4.42
N GLY A 116 -14.76 15.54 5.39
CA GLY A 116 -16.08 15.18 5.90
C GLY A 116 -16.40 16.02 7.14
N GLY A 117 -16.54 17.33 6.95
CA GLY A 117 -17.11 18.20 7.98
C GLY A 117 -16.55 19.61 7.98
N GLN A 118 -17.16 20.46 7.17
CA GLN A 118 -17.42 21.89 7.40
C GLN A 118 -16.26 22.75 7.93
N GLN A 119 -15.73 23.56 7.01
CA GLN A 119 -15.08 24.82 7.33
C GLN A 119 -16.06 25.71 8.12
N GLU A 120 -15.68 26.10 9.32
CA GLU A 120 -15.99 27.43 9.81
C GLU A 120 -14.67 28.12 10.22
N GLU A 121 -14.57 29.35 9.73
CA GLU A 121 -13.50 30.31 9.90
C GLU A 121 -13.10 30.50 11.36
N ALA A 122 -11.80 30.65 11.63
CA ALA A 122 -11.26 31.88 12.19
C ALA A 122 -9.74 31.76 12.38
N ALA A 123 -9.01 32.74 11.88
CA ALA A 123 -7.72 33.15 12.40
C ALA A 123 -7.86 34.63 12.79
N PRO A 124 -6.93 35.25 13.56
CA PRO A 124 -5.90 34.72 14.46
C PRO A 124 -5.93 35.42 15.85
N SER A 125 -5.16 34.93 16.83
CA SER A 125 -4.23 35.71 17.70
C SER A 125 -4.07 35.20 19.15
N SER A 126 -2.80 35.28 19.61
CA SER A 126 -2.30 35.44 20.99
C SER A 126 -2.58 34.36 22.06
N ALA A 127 -1.48 33.75 22.54
CA ALA A 127 -1.33 33.29 23.93
C ALA A 127 -0.75 34.44 24.79
N PRO A 128 -0.54 34.27 26.11
CA PRO A 128 -1.18 33.40 27.11
C PRO A 128 -1.79 34.23 28.28
N ASP A 129 -2.54 33.65 29.21
CA ASP A 129 -2.51 34.03 30.64
C ASP A 129 -3.29 33.02 31.52
N ASP A 130 -2.74 32.84 32.71
CA ASP A 130 -3.15 31.94 33.80
C ASP A 130 -4.44 32.40 34.51
N ASP A 131 -4.98 31.50 35.37
CA ASP A 131 -6.07 31.68 36.35
C ASP A 131 -7.52 31.41 35.90
N ASN A 132 -7.98 30.17 36.11
CA ASN A 132 -9.38 29.94 36.48
C ASN A 132 -9.55 28.72 37.44
N PRO A 133 -9.99 28.93 38.70
CA PRO A 133 -9.97 27.93 39.77
C PRO A 133 -11.20 26.99 39.86
N PHE A 134 -11.91 26.72 38.75
CA PHE A 134 -13.14 25.90 38.77
C PHE A 134 -13.02 24.53 38.06
N ALA A 135 -11.80 24.03 37.83
CA ALA A 135 -11.56 22.71 37.24
C ALA A 135 -11.59 21.55 38.28
N ASN A 136 -12.61 21.51 39.15
CA ASN A 136 -12.65 20.49 40.21
C ASN A 136 -14.03 19.87 40.46
N PHE A 137 -14.76 19.48 39.39
CA PHE A 137 -15.97 18.68 39.54
C PHE A 137 -16.07 17.46 38.61
N GLU A 138 -15.18 17.29 37.62
CA GLU A 138 -15.20 16.13 36.72
C GLU A 138 -14.08 15.11 36.98
N ALA A 139 -13.24 15.35 38.00
CA ALA A 139 -12.08 14.53 38.33
C ALA A 139 -12.36 13.34 39.28
N GLN A 140 -13.62 13.07 39.67
CA GLN A 140 -13.93 12.02 40.66
C GLN A 140 -14.86 10.88 40.18
N ALA A 141 -15.29 10.84 38.91
CA ALA A 141 -16.32 9.88 38.48
C ALA A 141 -15.85 8.70 37.58
N SER A 142 -14.54 8.48 37.37
CA SER A 142 -14.07 7.38 36.51
C SER A 142 -13.08 6.40 37.17
N ALA A 143 -12.91 6.49 38.49
CA ALA A 143 -12.13 5.53 39.27
C ALA A 143 -12.91 4.24 39.57
N GLN A 144 -13.13 3.39 38.56
CA GLN A 144 -13.27 1.92 38.69
C GLN A 144 -13.50 1.24 37.32
N ARG A 145 -12.43 0.98 36.56
CA ARG A 145 -12.35 -0.14 35.60
C ARG A 145 -10.92 -0.70 35.55
N PRO A 146 -10.72 -2.03 35.53
CA PRO A 146 -9.38 -2.62 35.66
C PRO A 146 -8.58 -2.65 34.35
N ARG A 147 -7.31 -2.27 34.48
CA ARG A 147 -6.10 -2.53 33.69
C ARG A 147 -6.23 -3.48 32.48
N ARG A 148 -6.10 -2.94 31.24
CA ARG A 148 -5.64 -3.72 30.08
C ARG A 148 -4.94 -2.96 28.92
N ASP A 149 -4.46 -1.73 29.12
CA ASP A 149 -3.85 -0.92 28.04
C ASP A 149 -2.33 -0.67 28.14
N GLY A 150 -1.65 -1.25 29.13
CA GLY A 150 -0.23 -0.97 29.38
C GLY A 150 0.75 -1.51 28.33
N VAL A 151 0.41 -2.58 27.61
CA VAL A 151 1.36 -3.25 26.70
C VAL A 151 1.39 -2.59 25.31
N GLN A 152 0.26 -2.04 24.85
CA GLN A 152 0.16 -1.44 23.52
C GLN A 152 0.78 -0.04 23.47
N ALA A 153 0.60 0.77 24.52
CA ALA A 153 1.22 2.10 24.62
C ALA A 153 2.75 2.02 24.77
N VAL A 154 3.26 1.01 25.48
CA VAL A 154 4.70 0.78 25.65
C VAL A 154 5.33 0.25 24.36
N GLN A 155 4.66 -0.65 23.62
CA GLN A 155 5.15 -1.10 22.30
C GLN A 155 5.10 0.00 21.24
N ALA A 156 4.10 0.88 21.26
CA ALA A 156 4.03 2.03 20.35
C ALA A 156 5.15 3.04 20.62
N ARG A 157 5.48 3.29 21.89
CA ARG A 157 6.63 4.13 22.29
C ARG A 157 7.98 3.50 21.94
N ALA A 158 8.14 2.19 22.16
CA ALA A 158 9.36 1.46 21.81
C ALA A 158 9.59 1.42 20.28
N LYS A 159 8.54 1.22 19.47
CA LYS A 159 8.63 1.28 18.00
C LYS A 159 8.89 2.70 17.49
N SER A 160 8.33 3.73 18.15
CA SER A 160 8.62 5.13 17.84
C SER A 160 10.06 5.52 18.18
N GLN A 161 10.61 5.00 19.28
CA GLN A 161 12.00 5.20 19.67
C GLN A 161 12.95 4.49 18.71
N ALA A 162 12.66 3.23 18.35
CA ALA A 162 13.45 2.49 17.35
C ALA A 162 13.45 3.17 15.98
N ALA A 163 12.31 3.74 15.54
CA ALA A 163 12.23 4.52 14.30
C ALA A 163 13.06 5.82 14.38
N LYS A 164 13.03 6.52 15.52
CA LYS A 164 13.84 7.73 15.74
C LYS A 164 15.33 7.42 15.81
N GLU A 165 15.71 6.31 16.43
CA GLU A 165 17.09 5.83 16.47
C GLU A 165 17.58 5.39 15.10
N PHE A 166 16.75 4.70 14.31
CA PHE A 166 17.08 4.33 12.94
C PHE A 166 17.30 5.57 12.04
N VAL A 167 16.44 6.58 12.14
CA VAL A 167 16.61 7.86 11.41
C VAL A 167 17.87 8.60 11.87
N ARG A 168 18.19 8.57 13.17
CA ARG A 168 19.43 9.14 13.71
C ARG A 168 20.67 8.41 13.19
N MET A 169 20.65 7.08 13.20
CA MET A 169 21.74 6.24 12.69
C MET A 169 21.93 6.41 11.17
N TYR A 170 20.83 6.52 10.42
CA TYR A 170 20.86 6.82 8.99
C TYR A 170 21.49 8.20 8.71
N ASN A 171 21.14 9.23 9.49
CA ASN A 171 21.72 10.56 9.34
C ASN A 171 23.21 10.59 9.71
N LEU A 172 23.63 9.84 10.74
CA LEU A 172 25.04 9.65 11.09
C LEU A 172 25.80 8.90 9.99
N GLN A 173 25.19 7.89 9.38
CA GLN A 173 25.77 7.11 8.28
C GLN A 173 25.87 7.90 6.97
N LYS A 174 24.92 8.83 6.75
CA LYS A 174 24.98 9.81 5.65
C LYS A 174 26.13 10.81 5.84
N ALA A 175 26.40 11.22 7.08
CA ALA A 175 27.52 12.11 7.40
C ALA A 175 28.90 11.44 7.28
N SER A 176 28.98 10.10 7.39
CA SER A 176 30.24 9.34 7.27
C SER A 176 30.58 8.90 5.84
N GLY A 177 29.77 9.23 4.83
CA GLY A 177 30.05 8.92 3.43
C GLY A 177 29.99 7.42 3.05
N MET A 178 29.63 6.53 3.97
CA MET A 178 29.41 5.08 3.75
C MET A 178 27.93 4.71 3.83
N GLY A 179 27.06 5.47 3.17
CA GLY A 179 25.62 5.25 3.16
C GLY A 179 25.14 4.79 1.80
N LEU A 180 24.40 3.67 1.77
CA LEU A 180 23.54 3.33 0.63
C LEU A 180 22.51 4.48 0.50
N GLU A 181 22.55 5.26 -0.58
CA GLU A 181 21.53 6.29 -0.84
C GLU A 181 20.20 5.58 -1.14
N VAL A 182 19.31 5.51 -0.15
CA VAL A 182 17.96 4.97 -0.30
C VAL A 182 17.01 6.14 -0.49
N ASP A 183 16.27 6.16 -1.61
CA ASP A 183 15.26 7.18 -1.90
C ASP A 183 14.28 7.30 -0.72
N PRO A 184 13.95 8.53 -0.26
CA PRO A 184 12.83 8.75 0.66
C PRO A 184 11.51 8.11 0.20
N LYS A 185 11.30 7.93 -1.12
CA LYS A 185 10.15 7.23 -1.70
C LYS A 185 10.24 5.70 -1.57
N ILE A 186 11.44 5.13 -1.58
CA ILE A 186 11.65 3.70 -1.28
C ILE A 186 11.45 3.47 0.21
N LEU A 187 11.95 4.37 1.05
CA LEU A 187 11.72 4.31 2.50
C LEU A 187 10.21 4.43 2.80
N SER A 188 9.50 5.37 2.17
CA SER A 188 8.04 5.47 2.33
C SER A 188 7.28 4.31 1.69
N ALA A 189 7.77 3.70 0.61
CA ALA A 189 7.20 2.47 0.04
C ALA A 189 7.42 1.25 0.93
N ALA A 190 8.59 1.13 1.56
CA ALA A 190 8.91 0.09 2.52
C ALA A 190 8.12 0.26 3.83
N GLU A 191 7.99 1.49 4.33
CA GLU A 191 7.12 1.83 5.45
C GLU A 191 5.66 1.51 5.13
N ARG A 192 5.18 1.81 3.91
CA ARG A 192 3.82 1.48 3.47
C ARG A 192 3.60 -0.03 3.28
N ALA A 193 4.58 -0.75 2.73
CA ALA A 193 4.55 -2.21 2.68
C ALA A 193 4.49 -2.81 4.09
N GLY A 194 5.16 -2.19 5.06
CA GLY A 194 5.07 -2.53 6.49
C GLY A 194 3.76 -2.11 7.18
N ARG A 195 2.91 -1.28 6.54
CA ARG A 195 1.57 -0.91 7.05
C ARG A 195 0.51 -1.95 6.73
N LEU A 196 0.75 -2.82 5.74
CA LEU A 196 -0.08 -3.99 5.48
C LEU A 196 0.29 -5.10 6.46
N THR A 197 -0.03 -4.88 7.73
CA THR A 197 0.20 -5.87 8.77
C THR A 197 -0.89 -6.95 8.76
N PRO A 198 -0.62 -8.12 9.36
CA PRO A 198 -1.64 -9.14 9.61
C PRO A 198 -2.90 -8.55 10.30
N SER A 199 -2.71 -7.70 11.31
CA SER A 199 -3.81 -7.04 12.02
C SER A 199 -4.68 -6.16 11.14
N VAL A 200 -4.08 -5.45 10.18
CA VAL A 200 -4.81 -4.62 9.22
C VAL A 200 -5.62 -5.51 8.27
N MET A 201 -5.04 -6.60 7.76
CA MET A 201 -5.78 -7.55 6.93
C MET A 201 -6.99 -8.13 7.66
N ALA A 202 -6.82 -8.53 8.93
CA ALA A 202 -7.92 -9.02 9.75
C ALA A 202 -9.01 -7.96 9.98
N ALA A 203 -8.61 -6.72 10.26
CA ALA A 203 -9.56 -5.61 10.40
C ALA A 203 -10.33 -5.35 9.10
N LEU A 204 -9.67 -5.42 7.94
CA LEU A 204 -10.33 -5.24 6.64
C LEU A 204 -11.40 -6.31 6.39
N ALA A 205 -11.08 -7.58 6.63
CA ALA A 205 -12.08 -8.64 6.52
C ALA A 205 -13.27 -8.42 7.47
N ALA A 206 -13.01 -8.00 8.70
CA ALA A 206 -14.06 -7.65 9.66
C ALA A 206 -14.94 -6.50 9.15
N THR A 207 -14.36 -5.44 8.57
CA THR A 207 -15.16 -4.36 7.98
C THR A 207 -16.04 -4.85 6.84
N LEU A 208 -15.58 -5.83 6.06
CA LEU A 208 -16.34 -6.43 4.95
C LEU A 208 -17.39 -7.44 5.40
N GLY A 209 -17.45 -7.74 6.71
CA GLY A 209 -18.34 -8.75 7.27
C GLY A 209 -17.97 -10.18 6.88
N SER A 210 -16.73 -10.42 6.42
CA SER A 210 -16.28 -11.73 5.96
C SER A 210 -15.36 -12.39 6.99
N PRO A 211 -15.58 -13.67 7.34
CA PRO A 211 -14.65 -14.39 8.20
C PRO A 211 -13.33 -14.64 7.47
N LEU A 212 -12.23 -14.75 8.23
CA LEU A 212 -10.88 -14.84 7.67
C LEU A 212 -10.71 -16.06 6.74
N ASN A 213 -11.29 -17.20 7.11
CA ASN A 213 -11.26 -18.43 6.32
C ASN A 213 -12.15 -18.42 5.05
N LYS A 214 -13.03 -17.43 4.89
CA LYS A 214 -13.81 -17.21 3.65
C LYS A 214 -13.32 -16.00 2.86
N THR A 215 -12.20 -15.40 3.26
CA THR A 215 -11.64 -14.23 2.60
C THR A 215 -10.49 -14.63 1.68
N VAL A 216 -10.51 -14.08 0.46
CA VAL A 216 -9.49 -14.29 -0.57
C VAL A 216 -8.73 -12.99 -0.81
N VAL A 217 -7.40 -13.07 -0.78
CA VAL A 217 -6.48 -11.98 -1.11
C VAL A 217 -5.89 -12.27 -2.49
N VAL A 218 -6.14 -11.37 -3.44
CA VAL A 218 -5.55 -11.43 -4.78
C VAL A 218 -4.49 -10.34 -4.89
N ALA A 219 -3.23 -10.72 -5.12
CA ALA A 219 -2.14 -9.76 -5.15
C ALA A 219 -1.00 -10.16 -6.10
N GLY A 220 -0.26 -9.16 -6.60
CA GLY A 220 0.96 -9.36 -7.39
C GLY A 220 2.26 -9.24 -6.59
N GLY A 221 2.19 -8.96 -5.29
CA GLY A 221 3.33 -8.75 -4.39
C GLY A 221 3.35 -9.74 -3.23
N HIS A 222 4.54 -10.23 -2.89
CA HIS A 222 4.74 -11.25 -1.84
C HIS A 222 4.28 -10.78 -0.46
N SER A 223 4.63 -9.56 -0.04
CA SER A 223 4.32 -9.04 1.30
C SER A 223 2.82 -8.99 1.61
N ILE A 224 1.98 -8.65 0.62
CA ILE A 224 0.52 -8.63 0.77
C ILE A 224 -0.02 -10.03 1.02
N MET A 225 0.49 -11.01 0.25
CA MET A 225 0.10 -12.40 0.40
C MET A 225 0.58 -12.97 1.74
N GLU A 226 1.81 -12.65 2.15
CA GLU A 226 2.33 -13.06 3.46
C GLU A 226 1.47 -12.54 4.61
N ALA A 227 1.12 -11.25 4.58
CA ALA A 227 0.22 -10.64 5.58
C ALA A 227 -1.15 -11.32 5.62
N GLY A 228 -1.77 -11.57 4.46
CA GLY A 228 -3.06 -12.27 4.37
C GLY A 228 -3.00 -13.72 4.85
N LYS A 229 -1.95 -14.46 4.46
CA LYS A 229 -1.74 -15.86 4.84
C LYS A 229 -1.55 -16.03 6.35
N SER A 230 -0.81 -15.11 6.97
CA SER A 230 -0.54 -15.14 8.41
C SER A 230 -1.80 -15.03 9.29
N VAL A 231 -2.89 -14.44 8.77
CA VAL A 231 -4.20 -14.38 9.45
C VAL A 231 -5.19 -15.44 8.97
N GLY A 232 -4.75 -16.37 8.13
CA GLY A 232 -5.59 -17.48 7.65
C GLY A 232 -6.53 -17.09 6.51
N MET A 233 -6.21 -16.10 5.69
CA MET A 233 -6.90 -15.88 4.41
C MET A 233 -6.34 -16.78 3.30
N LEU A 234 -7.13 -17.04 2.26
CA LEU A 234 -6.64 -17.64 1.02
C LEU A 234 -5.87 -16.60 0.21
N THR A 235 -4.72 -16.96 -0.32
CA THR A 235 -3.85 -16.02 -1.04
C THR A 235 -3.61 -16.51 -2.47
N LEU A 236 -4.05 -15.73 -3.44
CA LEU A 236 -3.91 -16.05 -4.86
C LEU A 236 -2.99 -15.01 -5.51
N GLY A 237 -1.88 -15.49 -6.05
CA GLY A 237 -0.90 -14.67 -6.74
C GLY A 237 -1.33 -14.42 -8.18
N VAL A 238 -1.40 -13.15 -8.58
CA VAL A 238 -1.50 -12.77 -9.99
C VAL A 238 -0.37 -11.77 -10.30
N PRO A 239 0.87 -12.24 -10.40
CA PRO A 239 2.02 -11.36 -10.64
C PRO A 239 1.90 -10.57 -11.95
N PRO A 240 2.61 -9.43 -12.06
CA PRO A 240 2.85 -8.79 -13.35
C PRO A 240 3.74 -9.69 -14.23
N SER A 241 3.64 -9.53 -15.54
CA SER A 241 4.32 -10.39 -16.54
C SER A 241 5.85 -10.46 -16.38
N VAL A 242 6.46 -9.42 -15.79
CA VAL A 242 7.91 -9.31 -15.58
C VAL A 242 8.38 -9.77 -14.20
N ALA A 243 7.48 -10.22 -13.33
CA ALA A 243 7.88 -10.71 -12.00
C ALA A 243 8.60 -12.06 -12.10
N MET A 244 9.60 -12.26 -11.24
CA MET A 244 10.23 -13.57 -11.10
C MET A 244 9.24 -14.57 -10.52
N ARG A 245 8.95 -15.64 -11.27
CA ARG A 245 7.97 -16.68 -10.90
C ARG A 245 8.28 -17.38 -9.56
N GLY A 246 9.54 -17.37 -9.10
CA GLY A 246 9.98 -17.98 -7.83
C GLY A 246 9.79 -17.12 -6.57
N GLY A 247 9.26 -15.88 -6.67
CA GLY A 247 9.20 -14.93 -5.55
C GLY A 247 7.95 -15.01 -4.66
N PHE A 248 7.08 -16.00 -4.81
CA PHE A 248 5.72 -15.98 -4.24
C PHE A 248 5.40 -17.19 -3.37
N SER A 249 6.31 -17.58 -2.45
CA SER A 249 6.10 -18.71 -1.53
C SER A 249 4.88 -18.56 -0.61
N ALA A 250 4.44 -17.33 -0.36
CA ALA A 250 3.23 -17.06 0.40
C ALA A 250 1.94 -17.38 -0.36
N ALA A 251 1.95 -17.45 -1.70
CA ALA A 251 0.75 -17.73 -2.49
C ALA A 251 0.31 -19.19 -2.36
N ASP A 252 -0.99 -19.43 -2.22
CA ASP A 252 -1.58 -20.78 -2.25
C ASP A 252 -1.74 -21.29 -3.70
N ALA A 253 -1.91 -20.37 -4.65
CA ALA A 253 -1.85 -20.63 -6.09
C ALA A 253 -1.40 -19.37 -6.84
N ILE A 254 -0.76 -19.55 -8.00
CA ILE A 254 -0.25 -18.47 -8.86
C ILE A 254 -0.88 -18.57 -10.25
N PHE A 255 -1.28 -17.43 -10.82
CA PHE A 255 -1.89 -17.30 -12.13
C PHE A 255 -1.19 -16.22 -12.95
N ASP A 256 -1.05 -16.44 -14.26
CA ASP A 256 -0.37 -15.49 -15.15
C ASP A 256 -1.21 -14.25 -15.50
N GLY A 257 -2.52 -14.27 -15.21
CA GLY A 257 -3.45 -13.19 -15.49
C GLY A 257 -4.87 -13.49 -14.99
N PHE A 258 -5.84 -12.68 -15.41
CA PHE A 258 -7.26 -12.92 -15.18
C PHE A 258 -7.92 -13.51 -16.43
N GLY A 259 -9.04 -14.21 -16.26
CA GLY A 259 -9.86 -14.73 -17.36
C GLY A 259 -9.65 -16.21 -17.68
N ALA A 260 -10.30 -16.68 -18.74
CA ALA A 260 -10.24 -18.06 -19.22
C ALA A 260 -8.86 -18.41 -19.80
N GLY A 261 -8.57 -19.71 -19.98
CA GLY A 261 -7.31 -20.15 -20.62
C GLY A 261 -6.08 -20.15 -19.72
N GLY A 262 -6.26 -20.39 -18.42
CA GLY A 262 -5.16 -20.51 -17.44
C GLY A 262 -5.09 -19.35 -16.45
N GLY A 263 -5.81 -18.25 -16.71
CA GLY A 263 -5.97 -17.14 -15.77
C GLY A 263 -6.85 -17.46 -14.56
N LEU A 264 -6.84 -16.53 -13.61
CA LEU A 264 -7.71 -16.49 -12.45
C LEU A 264 -9.11 -16.03 -12.87
N THR A 265 -10.11 -16.84 -12.51
CA THR A 265 -11.54 -16.49 -12.62
C THR A 265 -12.15 -16.57 -11.23
N TRP A 266 -13.27 -15.87 -11.01
CA TRP A 266 -13.96 -15.92 -9.72
C TRP A 266 -14.34 -17.36 -9.33
N ARG A 267 -14.88 -18.11 -10.29
CA ARG A 267 -15.23 -19.53 -10.10
C ARG A 267 -14.04 -20.37 -9.64
N LYS A 268 -12.85 -20.17 -10.21
CA LYS A 268 -11.62 -20.88 -9.76
C LYS A 268 -11.22 -20.45 -8.35
N ALA A 269 -11.27 -19.15 -8.05
CA ALA A 269 -10.95 -18.63 -6.72
C ALA A 269 -11.83 -19.28 -5.64
N ARG A 270 -13.15 -19.34 -5.90
CA ARG A 270 -14.13 -19.97 -5.02
C ARG A 270 -13.88 -21.47 -4.85
N LEU A 271 -13.65 -22.21 -5.94
CA LEU A 271 -13.34 -23.64 -5.86
C LEU A 271 -12.10 -23.95 -5.02
N ILE A 272 -11.08 -23.10 -5.07
CA ILE A 272 -9.87 -23.26 -4.25
C ILE A 272 -10.18 -22.97 -2.78
N LEU A 273 -10.98 -21.93 -2.52
CA LEU A 273 -11.42 -21.57 -1.17
C LEU A 273 -12.25 -22.70 -0.53
N ASP A 274 -13.21 -23.25 -1.26
CA ASP A 274 -14.09 -24.32 -0.77
C ASP A 274 -13.27 -25.59 -0.47
N LYS A 275 -12.41 -26.02 -1.39
CA LYS A 275 -11.50 -27.17 -1.18
C LYS A 275 -10.57 -26.99 0.03
N ARG A 276 -10.11 -25.76 0.26
CA ARG A 276 -9.28 -25.45 1.43
C ARG A 276 -10.08 -25.58 2.72
N ASN A 277 -11.32 -25.09 2.73
CA ASN A 277 -12.19 -25.16 3.90
C ASN A 277 -12.63 -26.59 4.21
N GLU A 278 -12.86 -27.42 3.19
CA GLU A 278 -13.12 -28.86 3.35
C GLU A 278 -11.94 -29.57 4.01
N LYS A 279 -10.70 -29.30 3.55
CA LYS A 279 -9.49 -29.88 4.15
C LYS A 279 -9.22 -29.41 5.59
N ALA A 280 -9.66 -28.22 5.95
CA ALA A 280 -9.48 -27.68 7.31
C ALA A 280 -10.54 -28.20 8.29
N ALA A 281 -11.64 -28.79 7.79
CA ALA A 281 -12.72 -29.36 8.60
C ALA A 281 -12.54 -30.88 8.86
N GLN A 282 -11.60 -31.52 8.17
CA GLN A 282 -11.18 -32.92 8.37
C GLN A 282 -10.01 -32.98 9.35
#